data_AF-A0A521FFP7-F1
#
_entry.id   AF-A0A521FFP7-F1
#
_cell.length_a   1.000
_cell.length_b   1.000
_cell.length_c   1.000
_cell.angle_alpha   90.00
_cell.angle_beta   90.00
_cell.angle_gamma   90.00
#
_symmetry.space_group_name_H-M   'P 1'
#
loop_
_entity.id
_entity.type
_entity.pdbx_description
1 polymer ?
#
loop_
_entity_poly.entity_id
_entity_poly.type
_entity_poly.pdbx_seq_one_letter_code
_entity_poly.pdbx_strand_id
1 'polypeptide(L)' 'MKSLPVELEKSKALIIVEIIEYVPDSVVIKTIIKKTTGNISAVSFDSGERLEEKNSPFDTFFQIIDGRAEIIIDGHSKL' A
#
# COMPACT_ATOMS: atom_id res chain seq x y z
N MET A 1 -16.49 17.17 -10.65
CA MET A 1 -15.33 17.70 -9.91
C MET A 1 -14.65 16.52 -9.23
N LYS A 2 -13.51 16.02 -9.76
CA LYS A 2 -12.76 14.95 -9.08
C LYS A 2 -11.99 15.59 -7.94
N SER A 3 -12.36 15.29 -6.70
CA SER A 3 -11.56 15.66 -5.53
C SER A 3 -10.16 15.07 -5.70
N LEU A 4 -9.15 15.91 -5.61
CA LEU A 4 -7.77 15.44 -5.45
C LEU A 4 -7.73 14.60 -4.17
N PRO A 5 -7.03 13.45 -4.15
CA PRO A 5 -6.88 12.70 -2.91
C PRO A 5 -6.19 13.63 -1.91
N VAL A 6 -6.88 13.87 -0.79
CA VAL A 6 -6.38 14.73 0.28
C VAL A 6 -5.12 14.07 0.81
N GLU A 7 -3.96 14.66 0.52
CA GLU A 7 -2.68 14.26 1.12
C GLU A 7 -2.84 14.36 2.64
N LEU A 8 -2.33 13.37 3.39
CA LEU A 8 -2.45 13.35 4.84
C LEU A 8 -1.80 14.60 5.46
N GLU A 9 -2.30 15.00 6.64
CA GLU A 9 -1.80 16.17 7.37
C GLU A 9 -0.29 16.03 7.61
N LYS A 10 0.47 17.04 7.15
CA LYS A 10 1.92 17.05 7.27
C LYS A 10 2.35 17.35 8.70
N SER A 11 3.52 16.87 9.09
CA SER A 11 4.13 17.11 10.42
C SER A 11 3.31 16.58 11.61
N LYS A 12 2.45 15.59 11.36
CA LYS A 12 1.69 14.88 12.40
C LYS A 12 2.11 13.42 12.46
N ALA A 13 2.22 12.88 13.66
CA ALA A 13 2.46 11.46 13.85
C ALA A 13 1.27 10.65 13.29
N LEU A 14 1.57 9.53 12.64
CA LEU A 14 0.59 8.64 12.02
C LEU A 14 0.81 7.22 12.54
N ILE A 15 -0.29 6.56 12.90
CA ILE A 15 -0.31 5.12 13.15
C ILE A 15 -0.92 4.49 11.90
N ILE A 16 -0.14 3.70 11.16
CA ILE A 16 -0.55 3.26 9.82
C ILE A 16 -1.84 2.41 9.86
N VAL A 17 -1.98 1.54 10.86
CA VAL A 17 -3.18 0.70 11.03
C VAL A 17 -4.45 1.50 11.36
N GLU A 18 -4.34 2.74 11.82
CA GLU A 18 -5.50 3.59 12.13
C GLU A 18 -5.98 4.40 10.92
N ILE A 19 -5.14 4.54 9.89
CA ILE A 19 -5.49 5.36 8.71
C ILE A 19 -6.07 4.54 7.56
N ILE A 20 -6.01 3.21 7.62
CA ILE A 20 -6.51 2.31 6.58
C ILE A 20 -7.35 1.21 7.20
N GLU A 21 -8.38 0.78 6.47
CA GLU A 21 -9.32 -0.24 6.90
C GLU A 21 -9.28 -1.45 5.98
N TYR A 22 -9.69 -2.60 6.49
CA TYR A 22 -9.99 -3.77 5.67
C TYR A 22 -11.43 -3.66 5.16
N VAL A 23 -11.61 -3.78 3.85
CA VAL A 23 -12.94 -3.78 3.21
C VAL A 23 -13.15 -5.16 2.59
N PRO A 24 -14.30 -5.81 2.82
CA PRO A 24 -14.59 -7.11 2.22
C PRO A 24 -14.45 -7.10 0.70
N ASP A 25 -13.90 -8.18 0.15
CA ASP A 25 -13.70 -8.42 -1.29
C ASP A 25 -12.94 -7.27 -1.98
N SER A 26 -11.96 -6.67 -1.30
CA SER A 26 -11.30 -5.46 -1.79
C SER A 26 -9.82 -5.34 -1.42
N VAL A 27 -9.08 -4.64 -2.28
CA VAL A 27 -7.78 -4.05 -1.97
C VAL A 27 -7.96 -2.54 -1.79
N VAL A 28 -7.67 -2.03 -0.59
CA VAL A 28 -7.74 -0.59 -0.30
C VAL A 28 -6.35 0.00 -0.36
N ILE A 29 -6.18 1.09 -1.10
CA ILE A 29 -4.91 1.81 -1.21
C ILE A 29 -5.12 3.23 -0.72
N LYS A 30 -4.35 3.62 0.30
CA LYS A 30 -4.31 4.99 0.80
C LYS A 30 -2.93 5.60 0.65
N THR A 31 -2.81 6.55 -0.27
CA THR A 31 -1.55 7.27 -0.50
C THR A 31 -1.27 8.23 0.66
N ILE A 32 -0.10 8.06 1.30
CA ILE A 32 0.39 8.88 2.41
C ILE A 32 1.22 10.05 1.86
N ILE A 33 2.18 9.76 0.97
CA ILE A 33 3.02 10.76 0.30
C ILE A 33 2.92 10.54 -1.20
N LYS A 34 2.71 11.64 -1.94
CA LYS A 34 2.74 11.63 -3.41
C LYS A 34 3.71 12.69 -3.91
N LYS A 35 4.82 12.24 -4.52
CA LYS A 35 5.83 13.10 -5.15
C LYS A 35 6.12 12.62 -6.56
N THR A 36 6.78 13.45 -7.35
CA THR A 36 7.27 13.07 -8.68
C THR A 36 8.33 11.97 -8.61
N THR A 37 9.08 11.90 -7.51
CA THR A 37 10.16 10.93 -7.27
C THR A 37 9.66 9.60 -6.70
N GLY A 38 8.39 9.48 -6.35
CA GLY A 38 7.86 8.27 -5.73
C GLY A 38 6.61 8.52 -4.88
N ASN A 39 6.01 7.42 -4.46
CA ASN A 39 4.83 7.41 -3.60
C ASN A 39 5.06 6.48 -2.41
N ILE A 40 4.44 6.81 -1.29
CA ILE A 40 4.32 5.93 -0.13
C ILE A 40 2.83 5.75 0.11
N SER A 41 2.38 4.50 0.17
CA SER A 41 0.98 4.15 0.36
C SER A 41 0.85 3.08 1.44
N ALA A 42 -0.18 3.19 2.26
CA ALA A 42 -0.68 2.06 3.04
C ALA A 42 -1.61 1.24 2.12
N VAL A 43 -1.52 -0.08 2.22
CA VAL A 43 -2.35 -1.00 1.44
C VAL A 43 -2.89 -2.07 2.36
N SER A 44 -4.19 -2.32 2.31
CA SER A 44 -4.85 -3.44 2.98
C SER A 44 -5.47 -4.36 1.93
N PHE A 45 -5.47 -5.65 2.23
CA PHE A 45 -5.98 -6.70 1.37
C PHE A 45 -6.98 -7.51 2.18
N ASP A 46 -8.17 -7.75 1.63
CA ASP A 46 -9.02 -8.79 2.19
C ASP A 46 -8.42 -10.19 1.94
N SER A 47 -8.91 -11.19 2.66
CA SER A 47 -8.44 -12.57 2.55
C SER A 47 -8.63 -13.11 1.13
N GLY A 48 -7.52 -13.49 0.49
CA GLY A 48 -7.50 -14.04 -0.87
C GLY A 48 -7.29 -12.99 -1.96
N GLU A 49 -7.35 -11.71 -1.62
CA GLU A 49 -7.00 -10.62 -2.53
C GLU A 49 -5.48 -10.53 -2.73
N ARG A 50 -5.08 -10.02 -3.90
CA ARG A 50 -3.68 -9.83 -4.27
C ARG A 50 -3.52 -8.60 -5.13
N LEU A 51 -2.33 -8.00 -5.10
CA LEU A 51 -1.97 -7.00 -6.09
C LEU A 51 -1.51 -7.70 -7.36
N GLU A 52 -1.91 -7.21 -8.53
CA GLU A 52 -1.35 -7.68 -9.79
C GLU A 52 0.15 -7.42 -9.88
N GLU A 53 0.85 -8.28 -10.62
CA GLU A 53 2.28 -8.16 -10.85
C GLU A 53 2.59 -6.78 -11.46
N LYS A 54 3.46 -6.03 -10.79
CA LYS A 54 3.88 -4.71 -11.26
C LYS A 54 5.37 -4.68 -11.44
N ASN A 55 5.80 -4.66 -12.70
CA ASN A 55 7.16 -4.37 -13.07
C ASN A 55 7.42 -2.86 -12.92
N SER A 56 8.41 -2.50 -12.11
CA SER A 56 8.83 -1.11 -11.87
C SER A 56 10.31 -0.96 -12.28
N PRO A 57 10.70 0.11 -12.98
CA PRO A 57 12.10 0.39 -13.26
C PRO A 57 12.87 0.91 -12.02
N PHE A 58 12.19 1.02 -10.88
CA PHE A 58 12.73 1.50 -9.61
C PHE A 58 12.50 0.49 -8.49
N ASP A 59 13.34 0.56 -7.47
CA ASP A 59 13.22 -0.23 -6.25
C ASP A 59 11.85 -0.04 -5.60
N THR A 60 11.29 -1.15 -5.10
CA THR A 60 10.04 -1.16 -4.36
C THR A 60 10.28 -1.72 -2.96
N PHE A 61 9.83 -1.00 -1.95
CA PHE A 61 9.94 -1.40 -0.55
C PHE A 61 8.57 -1.81 -0.01
N PHE A 62 8.53 -2.93 0.69
CA PHE A 62 7.34 -3.42 1.40
C PHE A 62 7.68 -3.63 2.87
N GLN A 63 6.76 -3.22 3.75
CA GLN A 63 6.81 -3.53 5.18
C GLN A 63 5.46 -4.12 5.57
N ILE A 64 5.48 -5.32 6.16
CA ILE A 64 4.29 -5.92 6.73
C ILE A 64 4.07 -5.31 8.11
N ILE A 65 3.02 -4.52 8.23
CA ILE A 65 2.66 -3.77 9.44
C ILE A 65 1.63 -4.51 10.31
N ASP A 66 0.81 -5.36 9.69
CA ASP A 66 -0.20 -6.18 10.32
C ASP A 66 -0.44 -7.45 9.49
N GLY A 67 -0.77 -8.54 10.17
CA GLY A 67 -1.02 -9.84 9.56
C GLY A 67 0.21 -10.52 8.95
N ARG A 68 -0.02 -11.29 7.88
CA ARG A 68 0.99 -11.99 7.08
C ARG A 68 0.65 -11.79 5.61
N ALA A 69 1.66 -11.60 4.77
CA ALA A 69 1.49 -11.52 3.32
C ALA A 69 2.43 -12.53 2.67
N GLU A 70 2.23 -12.85 1.39
CA GLU A 70 3.22 -13.54 0.56
C GLU A 70 3.74 -12.59 -0.51
N ILE A 71 5.06 -12.54 -0.69
CA ILE A 71 5.69 -11.70 -1.70
C ILE A 71 6.34 -12.61 -2.73
N ILE A 72 5.91 -12.51 -3.99
CA ILE A 72 6.46 -13.29 -5.09
C ILE A 72 7.29 -12.37 -5.97
N ILE A 73 8.57 -12.69 -6.15
CA ILE A 73 9.51 -11.93 -7.01
C ILE A 73 10.08 -12.90 -8.04
N ASP A 74 9.94 -12.58 -9.32
CA ASP A 74 10.36 -13.44 -10.45
C ASP A 74 9.80 -14.86 -10.35
N GLY A 75 8.55 -15.00 -9.93
CA GLY A 75 7.89 -16.31 -9.74
C GLY A 75 8.36 -17.10 -8.52
N HIS A 76 9.25 -16.53 -7.70
CA HIS A 76 9.73 -17.15 -6.47
C HIS A 76 9.10 -16.50 -5.24
N SER A 77 8.44 -17.31 -4.42
CA SER A 77 7.95 -16.87 -3.11
C SER A 77 9.12 -16.50 -2.21
N LYS A 78 9.05 -15.28 -1.66
CA LYS A 78 9.97 -14.69 -0.70
C LYS A 78 9.15 -14.37 0.54
N LEU A 79 9.11 -15.35 1.44
CA LEU A 79 8.58 -15.25 2.78
C LEU A 79 9.53 -15.85 3.80
#